data_AF-A0A925BFC0-F1
#
_entry.id   AF-A0A925BFC0-F1
#
_cell.length_a   1.000
_cell.length_b   1.000
_cell.length_c   1.000
_cell.angle_alpha   90.00
_cell.angle_beta   90.00
_cell.angle_gamma   90.00
#
_symmetry.space_group_name_H-M   'P 1'
#
loop_
_entity.id
_entity.type
_entity.pdbx_description
1 polymer ?
#
loop_
_entity_poly.entity_id
_entity_poly.type
_entity_poly.pdbx_seq_one_letter_code
_entity_poly.pdbx_strand_id
1 'polypeptide(L)'
;MIQLVTIMWVMAVFFAIIGFLRGWGREVIASAGIILGLFALFQFDGLIRGTLLTGAPREQVYLVQTGIFIAIVFFAYQQRALQRGAGSTGGGRDNLQEGVLGGLLGFLNGYLIWGSLWYFMDINEYPFSPYIIAPAPGSPSDQARNLLPLVILGGGPGGTGDLLAVAVIVLFLFVLIVI
;
A
#
# COMPACT_ATOMS: atom_id res chain seq x y z
N MET A 1 9.42 -17.97 15.52
CA MET A 1 9.32 -16.55 15.14
C MET A 1 8.35 -16.45 13.97
N ILE A 2 7.40 -15.52 14.00
CA ILE A 2 6.45 -15.33 12.89
C ILE A 2 7.20 -14.66 11.73
N GLN A 3 7.00 -15.14 10.51
CA GLN A 3 7.62 -14.56 9.33
C GLN A 3 6.89 -13.30 8.89
N LEU A 4 7.63 -12.24 8.55
CA LEU A 4 7.09 -10.98 8.04
C LEU A 4 6.24 -11.17 6.78
N VAL A 5 6.65 -12.07 5.88
CA VAL A 5 5.87 -12.43 4.69
C VAL A 5 4.49 -13.00 5.06
N THR A 6 4.39 -13.79 6.14
CA THR A 6 3.11 -14.31 6.62
C THR A 6 2.20 -13.18 7.10
N ILE A 7 2.74 -12.22 7.85
CA ILE A 7 1.98 -11.05 8.31
C ILE A 7 1.45 -10.25 7.11
N MET A 8 2.30 -10.00 6.11
CA MET A 8 1.91 -9.27 4.90
C MET A 8 0.72 -9.93 4.20
N TRP A 9 0.78 -11.24 3.94
CA TRP A 9 -0.30 -11.94 3.24
C TRP A 9 -1.56 -12.10 4.09
N VAL A 10 -1.44 -12.35 5.39
CA VAL A 10 -2.60 -12.40 6.30
C VAL A 10 -3.33 -11.06 6.31
N MET A 11 -2.60 -9.96 6.37
CA MET A 11 -3.20 -8.63 6.32
C MET A 11 -3.79 -8.30 4.94
N ALA A 12 -3.17 -8.75 3.84
CA ALA A 12 -3.76 -8.65 2.52
C ALA A 12 -5.11 -9.39 2.43
N VAL A 13 -5.20 -10.61 2.97
CA VAL A 13 -6.46 -11.36 3.06
C VAL A 13 -7.49 -10.64 3.93
N PHE A 14 -7.08 -10.05 5.05
CA PHE A 14 -7.99 -9.27 5.89
C PHE A 14 -8.59 -8.07 5.15
N PHE A 15 -7.78 -7.35 4.39
CA PHE A 15 -8.26 -6.27 3.53
C PHE A 15 -9.12 -6.77 2.37
N ALA A 16 -8.92 -8.01 1.89
CA ALA A 16 -9.83 -8.63 0.92
C ALA A 16 -11.25 -8.77 1.49
N ILE A 17 -11.37 -9.15 2.76
CA ILE A 17 -12.67 -9.24 3.45
C ILE A 17 -13.29 -7.84 3.58
N ILE A 18 -12.49 -6.83 3.98
CA ILE A 18 -12.96 -5.44 4.07
C ILE A 18 -13.44 -4.93 2.71
N GLY A 19 -12.65 -5.16 1.66
CA GLY A 19 -12.98 -4.76 0.30
C GLY A 19 -14.25 -5.44 -0.21
N PHE A 20 -14.46 -6.71 0.13
CA PHE A 20 -15.68 -7.43 -0.22
C PHE A 20 -16.93 -6.77 0.37
N LEU A 21 -16.85 -6.33 1.63
CA LEU A 21 -17.95 -5.64 2.30
C LEU A 21 -18.13 -4.19 1.84
N ARG A 22 -17.05 -3.54 1.38
CA ARG A 22 -17.05 -2.13 0.98
C ARG A 22 -17.43 -1.92 -0.49
N GLY A 23 -17.23 -2.92 -1.34
CA GLY A 23 -17.53 -2.87 -2.76
C GLY A 23 -16.46 -2.16 -3.58
N TRP A 24 -16.39 -2.51 -4.87
CA TRP A 24 -15.27 -2.17 -5.75
C TRP A 24 -15.05 -0.66 -5.95
N GLY A 25 -16.11 0.13 -6.19
CA GLY A 25 -15.97 1.56 -6.53
C GLY A 25 -15.24 2.37 -5.46
N ARG A 26 -15.47 2.03 -4.18
CA ARG A 26 -14.78 2.67 -3.04
C ARG A 26 -13.35 2.16 -2.87
N GLU A 27 -13.10 0.89 -3.15
CA GLU A 27 -11.74 0.32 -3.08
C GLU A 27 -10.84 0.84 -4.21
N VAL A 28 -11.36 1.08 -5.43
CA VAL A 28 -10.57 1.69 -6.52
C VAL A 28 -10.08 3.08 -6.13
N ILE A 29 -10.97 3.91 -5.57
CA ILE A 29 -10.59 5.27 -5.13
C ILE A 29 -9.51 5.19 -4.05
N ALA A 30 -9.64 4.24 -3.12
CA ALA A 30 -8.60 3.99 -2.13
C ALA A 30 -7.29 3.52 -2.78
N SER A 31 -7.33 2.62 -3.75
CA SER A 31 -6.15 2.15 -4.51
C SER A 31 -5.41 3.31 -5.16
N ALA A 32 -6.13 4.24 -5.79
CA ALA A 32 -5.54 5.42 -6.41
C ALA A 32 -4.84 6.31 -5.38
N GLY A 33 -5.47 6.55 -4.22
CA GLY A 33 -4.87 7.31 -3.13
C GLY A 33 -3.64 6.63 -2.52
N ILE A 34 -3.67 5.30 -2.34
CA ILE A 34 -2.54 4.52 -1.86
C ILE A 34 -1.37 4.65 -2.83
N ILE A 35 -1.59 4.41 -4.13
CA ILE A 35 -0.53 4.45 -5.14
C ILE A 35 0.05 5.85 -5.30
N LEU A 36 -0.79 6.89 -5.24
CA LEU A 36 -0.32 8.27 -5.21
C LEU A 36 0.53 8.56 -3.96
N GLY A 37 0.13 8.04 -2.79
CA GLY A 37 0.91 8.16 -1.56
C GLY A 37 2.27 7.46 -1.64
N LEU A 38 2.30 6.27 -2.24
CA LEU A 38 3.54 5.53 -2.51
C LEU A 38 4.44 6.29 -3.47
N PHE A 39 3.88 6.85 -4.54
CA PHE A 39 4.62 7.68 -5.48
C PHE A 39 5.25 8.88 -4.81
N ALA A 40 4.46 9.63 -4.03
CA ALA A 40 4.95 10.80 -3.32
C ALA A 40 6.08 10.42 -2.35
N LEU A 41 5.90 9.37 -1.55
CA LEU A 41 6.94 8.94 -0.61
C LEU A 41 8.19 8.42 -1.30
N PHE A 42 8.05 7.73 -2.44
CA PHE A 42 9.18 7.29 -3.24
C PHE A 42 9.95 8.47 -3.83
N GLN A 43 9.24 9.41 -4.45
CA GLN A 43 9.84 10.59 -5.09
C GLN A 43 10.51 11.54 -4.09
N PHE A 44 9.89 11.72 -2.91
CA PHE A 44 10.42 12.59 -1.86
C PHE A 44 11.31 11.85 -0.86
N ASP A 45 11.65 10.59 -1.09
CA ASP A 45 12.48 9.80 -0.18
C ASP A 45 13.84 10.46 0.07
N GLY A 46 14.49 10.94 -0.99
CA GLY A 46 15.76 11.68 -0.90
C GLY A 46 15.63 13.00 -0.12
N LEU A 47 14.49 13.68 -0.19
CA LEU A 47 14.22 14.87 0.62
C LEU A 47 14.04 14.47 2.10
N ILE A 48 13.18 13.49 2.37
CA ILE A 48 12.83 13.06 3.73
C ILE A 48 14.06 12.50 4.45
N ARG A 49 14.71 11.48 3.88
CA ARG A 49 15.84 10.79 4.53
C ARG A 49 17.17 11.49 4.30
N GLY A 50 17.36 12.07 3.12
CA GLY A 50 18.64 12.67 2.72
C GLY A 50 18.83 14.12 3.15
N THR A 51 17.76 14.86 3.50
CA THR A 51 17.88 16.27 3.93
C THR A 51 17.16 16.59 5.24
N LEU A 52 15.90 16.17 5.41
CA LEU A 52 15.11 16.55 6.59
C LEU A 52 15.49 15.75 7.83
N LEU A 53 15.78 14.45 7.65
CA LEU A 53 16.02 13.50 8.73
C LEU A 53 17.44 12.91 8.71
N THR A 54 18.39 13.53 8.03
CA THR A 54 19.76 13.03 7.85
C THR A 54 20.49 12.73 9.17
N GLY A 55 20.15 13.43 10.26
CA GLY A 55 20.71 13.21 11.59
C GLY A 55 19.78 12.48 12.57
N ALA A 56 18.60 12.05 12.13
CA ALA A 56 17.63 11.40 12.99
C ALA A 56 17.95 9.90 13.16
N PRO A 57 17.64 9.29 14.33
CA PRO A 57 17.66 7.84 14.49
C PRO A 57 16.76 7.14 13.47
N ARG A 58 17.16 5.96 13.00
CA ARG A 58 16.44 5.20 11.94
C ARG A 58 15.02 4.84 12.36
N GLU A 59 14.79 4.67 13.66
CA GLU A 59 13.47 4.45 14.26
C GLU A 59 12.55 5.65 13.97
N GLN A 60 13.06 6.87 14.15
CA GLN A 60 12.31 8.10 13.89
C GLN A 60 12.04 8.28 12.40
N VAL A 61 13.03 8.00 11.55
CA VAL A 61 12.88 8.05 10.09
C VAL A 61 11.75 7.11 9.64
N TYR A 62 11.77 5.86 10.10
CA TYR A 62 10.72 4.89 9.81
C TYR A 62 9.34 5.37 10.30
N LEU A 63 9.25 5.90 11.52
CA LEU A 63 7.98 6.37 12.10
C LEU A 63 7.41 7.55 11.32
N VAL A 64 8.25 8.47 10.85
CA VAL A 64 7.80 9.60 10.02
C VAL A 64 7.29 9.11 8.66
N GLN A 65 8.05 8.26 7.96
CA GLN A 65 7.63 7.70 6.66
C GLN A 65 6.33 6.91 6.78
N THR A 66 6.26 6.02 7.77
CA THR A 66 5.07 5.22 8.07
C THR A 66 3.90 6.09 8.49
N GLY A 67 4.12 7.11 9.32
CA GLY A 67 3.07 8.03 9.77
C GLY A 67 2.48 8.84 8.63
N ILE A 68 3.30 9.38 7.73
CA ILE A 68 2.85 10.07 6.51
C ILE A 68 2.06 9.09 5.63
N PHE A 69 2.58 7.89 5.40
CA PHE A 69 1.90 6.90 4.57
C PHE A 69 0.53 6.51 5.15
N ILE A 70 0.48 6.17 6.43
CA ILE A 70 -0.76 5.81 7.12
C ILE A 70 -1.75 6.97 7.10
N ALA A 71 -1.31 8.22 7.25
CA ALA A 71 -2.18 9.38 7.14
C ALA A 71 -2.80 9.50 5.73
N ILE A 72 -1.99 9.31 4.68
CA ILE A 72 -2.48 9.32 3.29
C ILE A 72 -3.48 8.18 3.06
N VAL A 73 -3.13 6.95 3.49
CA VAL A 73 -4.01 5.77 3.39
C VAL A 73 -5.31 6.02 4.14
N PHE A 74 -5.24 6.57 5.36
CA PHE A 74 -6.42 6.94 6.14
C PHE A 74 -7.33 7.87 5.36
N PHE A 75 -6.81 8.96 4.78
CA PHE A 75 -7.62 9.87 3.97
C PHE A 75 -8.14 9.22 2.68
N ALA A 76 -7.37 8.35 2.03
CA ALA A 76 -7.81 7.60 0.87
C ALA A 76 -9.01 6.68 1.18
N TYR A 77 -9.04 6.10 2.39
CA TYR A 77 -10.19 5.31 2.87
C TYR A 77 -11.34 6.17 3.42
N GLN A 78 -11.03 7.32 4.01
CA GLN A 78 -11.99 8.21 4.70
C GLN A 78 -12.88 9.01 3.74
N GLN A 79 -12.65 8.96 2.42
CA GLN A 79 -13.40 9.74 1.45
C GLN A 79 -14.92 9.60 1.67
N ARG A 80 -15.52 10.70 2.16
CA ARG A 80 -16.94 10.77 2.52
C ARG A 80 -17.76 10.55 1.27
N ALA A 81 -18.45 9.41 1.16
CA ALA A 81 -19.77 9.22 0.56
C ALA A 81 -20.21 10.18 -0.58
N LEU A 82 -19.32 10.58 -1.50
CA LEU A 82 -19.67 11.41 -2.65
C LEU A 82 -20.37 10.60 -3.74
N GLN A 83 -20.37 9.28 -3.63
CA GLN A 83 -21.28 8.42 -4.39
C GLN A 83 -22.61 8.29 -3.64
N ARG A 84 -23.37 9.40 -3.57
CA ARG A 84 -24.83 9.28 -3.58
C ARG A 84 -25.24 9.13 -5.04
N GLY A 85 -25.45 7.89 -5.48
CA GLY A 85 -26.12 7.64 -6.76
C GLY A 85 -25.34 6.78 -7.74
N ALA A 86 -25.25 5.48 -7.47
CA ALA A 86 -25.44 4.48 -8.52
C ALA A 86 -26.40 3.45 -7.92
N GLY A 87 -27.64 3.45 -8.42
CA GLY A 87 -28.76 2.74 -7.82
C GLY A 87 -28.53 1.24 -7.70
N SER A 88 -28.59 0.73 -6.47
CA SER A 88 -28.80 -0.70 -6.22
C SER A 88 -30.28 -1.02 -6.42
N THR A 89 -30.66 -1.16 -7.69
CA THR A 89 -31.94 -1.77 -8.10
C THR A 89 -31.68 -3.07 -8.88
N GLY A 90 -30.57 -3.74 -8.58
CA GLY A 90 -30.15 -5.01 -9.18
C GLY A 90 -30.27 -6.16 -8.18
N GLY A 91 -30.81 -7.30 -8.62
CA GLY A 91 -31.03 -8.48 -7.78
C GLY A 91 -29.72 -9.04 -7.20
N GLY A 92 -29.80 -9.93 -6.20
CA GLY A 92 -28.67 -10.39 -5.39
C GLY A 92 -27.44 -10.99 -6.11
N ARG A 93 -27.49 -11.21 -7.43
CA ARG A 93 -26.31 -11.55 -8.26
C ARG A 93 -25.38 -10.36 -8.49
N ASP A 94 -25.94 -9.17 -8.66
CA ASP A 94 -25.15 -7.94 -8.90
C ASP A 94 -24.34 -7.58 -7.63
N ASN A 95 -24.93 -7.78 -6.45
CA ASN A 95 -24.27 -7.56 -5.16
C ASN A 95 -23.07 -8.51 -4.92
N LEU A 96 -23.14 -9.77 -5.39
CA LEU A 96 -22.02 -10.71 -5.25
C LEU A 96 -20.86 -10.35 -6.17
N GLN A 97 -21.13 -9.91 -7.40
CA GLN A 97 -20.09 -9.47 -8.33
C GLN A 97 -19.37 -8.22 -7.81
N GLU A 98 -20.12 -7.23 -7.32
CA GLU A 98 -19.56 -6.01 -6.73
C GLU A 98 -18.71 -6.31 -5.49
N GLY A 99 -19.16 -7.26 -4.67
CA GLY A 99 -18.41 -7.74 -3.51
C GLY A 99 -17.12 -8.45 -3.91
N VAL A 100 -17.16 -9.41 -4.84
CA VAL A 100 -15.95 -10.14 -5.25
C VAL A 100 -14.89 -9.21 -5.84
N LEU A 101 -15.30 -8.26 -6.70
CA LEU A 101 -14.39 -7.25 -7.25
C LEU A 101 -13.83 -6.34 -6.14
N GLY A 102 -14.67 -5.93 -5.19
CA GLY A 102 -14.23 -5.22 -4.00
C GLY A 102 -13.21 -6.02 -3.19
N GLY A 103 -13.39 -7.33 -3.05
CA GLY A 103 -12.47 -8.19 -2.32
C GLY A 103 -11.11 -8.35 -3.00
N LEU A 104 -11.08 -8.47 -4.33
CA LEU A 104 -9.83 -8.51 -5.09
C LEU A 104 -9.05 -7.19 -4.97
N LEU A 105 -9.74 -6.05 -5.08
CA LEU A 105 -9.13 -4.74 -4.88
C LEU A 105 -8.69 -4.52 -3.45
N GLY A 106 -9.48 -4.97 -2.47
CA GLY A 106 -9.11 -4.96 -1.06
C GLY A 106 -7.84 -5.76 -0.81
N PHE A 107 -7.73 -6.97 -1.38
CA PHE A 107 -6.51 -7.78 -1.28
C PHE A 107 -5.29 -7.03 -1.82
N LEU A 108 -5.42 -6.45 -3.01
CA LEU A 108 -4.37 -5.64 -3.63
C LEU A 108 -3.99 -4.46 -2.74
N ASN A 109 -4.98 -3.72 -2.21
CA ASN A 109 -4.77 -2.59 -1.31
C ASN A 109 -4.05 -3.02 -0.03
N GLY A 110 -4.46 -4.11 0.59
CA GLY A 110 -3.80 -4.66 1.78
C GLY A 110 -2.35 -5.05 1.51
N TYR A 111 -2.08 -5.69 0.37
CA TYR A 111 -0.72 -5.98 -0.08
C TYR A 111 0.10 -4.70 -0.31
N LEU A 112 -0.45 -3.70 -0.98
CA LEU A 112 0.20 -2.40 -1.19
C LEU A 112 0.52 -1.71 0.13
N ILE A 113 -0.40 -1.71 1.09
CA ILE A 113 -0.21 -1.05 2.39
C ILE A 113 0.84 -1.80 3.20
N TRP A 114 0.62 -3.08 3.50
CA TRP A 114 1.48 -3.84 4.41
C TRP A 114 2.84 -4.18 3.80
N GLY A 115 2.89 -4.43 2.49
CA GLY A 115 4.16 -4.57 1.77
C GLY A 115 4.97 -3.27 1.78
N SER A 116 4.33 -2.10 1.71
CA SER A 116 5.05 -0.82 1.77
C SER A 116 5.53 -0.48 3.18
N LEU A 117 4.73 -0.82 4.22
CA LEU A 117 5.17 -0.70 5.61
C LEU A 117 6.41 -1.58 5.87
N TRP A 118 6.40 -2.81 5.36
CA TRP A 118 7.57 -3.67 5.46
C TRP A 118 8.75 -3.12 4.64
N TYR A 119 8.52 -2.59 3.44
CA TYR A 119 9.56 -1.92 2.66
C TYR A 119 10.22 -0.77 3.43
N PHE A 120 9.46 0.11 4.08
CA PHE A 120 10.03 1.18 4.91
C PHE A 120 10.86 0.63 6.07
N MET A 121 10.51 -0.53 6.61
CA MET A 121 11.32 -1.18 7.64
C MET A 121 12.63 -1.74 7.08
N ASP A 122 12.60 -2.33 5.88
CA ASP A 122 13.77 -2.90 5.21
C ASP A 122 14.79 -1.83 4.83
N ILE A 123 14.35 -0.72 4.22
CA ILE A 123 15.23 0.38 3.82
C ILE A 123 15.82 1.17 5.00
N ASN A 124 15.25 1.01 6.20
CA ASN A 124 15.76 1.58 7.45
C ASN A 124 16.49 0.54 8.31
N GLU A 125 16.82 -0.63 7.74
CA GLU A 125 17.62 -1.70 8.36
C GLU A 125 17.01 -2.25 9.66
N TYR A 126 15.68 -2.42 9.71
CA TYR A 126 14.96 -3.04 10.85
C TYR A 126 15.26 -2.37 12.20
N PRO A 127 14.88 -1.10 12.39
CA PRO A 127 15.30 -0.29 13.53
C PRO A 127 14.69 -0.74 14.88
N PHE A 128 13.71 -1.66 14.89
CA PHE A 128 13.10 -2.19 16.12
C PHE A 128 13.71 -3.51 16.61
N SER A 129 14.94 -3.83 16.20
CA SER A 129 15.68 -4.96 16.78
C SER A 129 15.81 -4.79 18.31
N PRO A 130 15.53 -5.81 19.14
CA PRO A 130 15.36 -7.23 18.79
C PRO A 130 13.90 -7.68 18.55
N TYR A 131 12.91 -6.80 18.65
CA TYR A 131 11.49 -7.16 18.53
C TYR A 131 11.09 -7.49 17.09
N ILE A 132 11.61 -6.73 16.13
CA ILE A 132 11.47 -7.00 14.70
C ILE A 132 12.87 -7.02 14.09
N ILE A 133 13.27 -8.18 13.60
CA ILE A 133 14.62 -8.41 13.07
C ILE A 133 14.60 -8.63 11.56
N ALA A 134 15.73 -8.34 10.93
CA ALA A 134 15.93 -8.64 9.52
C ALA A 134 15.71 -10.14 9.24
N PRO A 135 15.05 -10.49 8.11
CA PRO A 135 14.94 -11.86 7.66
C PRO A 135 16.30 -12.56 7.58
N ALA A 136 16.39 -13.78 8.10
CA ALA A 136 17.59 -14.59 7.94
C ALA A 136 17.81 -14.92 6.45
N PRO A 137 19.07 -14.94 5.96
CA PRO A 137 19.37 -15.27 4.57
C PRO A 137 18.75 -16.60 4.14
N GLY A 138 18.09 -16.63 2.98
CA GLY A 138 17.44 -17.83 2.43
C GLY A 138 16.09 -18.17 3.07
N SER A 139 15.64 -17.45 4.10
CA SER A 139 14.30 -17.61 4.65
C SER A 139 13.20 -17.17 3.66
N PRO A 140 11.95 -17.63 3.81
CA PRO A 140 10.85 -17.18 2.95
C PRO A 140 10.63 -15.67 2.97
N SER A 141 10.82 -15.01 4.13
CA SER A 141 10.75 -13.55 4.22
C SER A 141 11.87 -12.86 3.46
N ASP A 142 13.07 -13.45 3.44
CA ASP A 142 14.21 -12.91 2.69
C ASP A 142 13.94 -12.92 1.18
N GLN A 143 13.40 -14.04 0.67
CA GLN A 143 13.02 -14.19 -0.73
C GLN A 143 11.86 -13.25 -1.11
N ALA A 144 10.93 -13.04 -0.19
CA ALA A 144 9.76 -12.19 -0.42
C ALA A 144 10.05 -10.69 -0.43
N ARG A 145 11.28 -10.25 -0.08
CA ARG A 145 11.66 -8.83 -0.21
C ARG A 145 11.60 -8.32 -1.66
N ASN A 146 11.84 -9.20 -2.62
CA ASN A 146 11.71 -8.89 -4.04
C ASN A 146 10.25 -8.72 -4.50
N LEU A 147 9.30 -9.15 -3.65
CA LEU A 147 7.87 -9.02 -3.87
C LEU A 147 7.30 -7.78 -3.17
N LEU A 148 8.12 -6.86 -2.66
CA LEU A 148 7.60 -5.67 -2.01
C LEU A 148 7.08 -4.67 -3.05
N PRO A 149 5.96 -3.97 -2.79
CA PRO A 149 5.35 -3.03 -3.73
C PRO A 149 6.31 -1.99 -4.30
N LEU A 150 7.09 -1.30 -3.47
CA LEU A 150 8.06 -0.29 -3.95
C LEU A 150 9.31 -0.91 -4.59
N VAL A 151 9.59 -2.19 -4.35
CA VAL A 151 10.64 -2.90 -5.10
C VAL A 151 10.17 -3.17 -6.52
N ILE A 152 8.95 -3.69 -6.67
CA ILE A 152 8.36 -3.98 -7.98
C ILE A 152 8.04 -2.70 -8.77
N LEU A 153 7.38 -1.72 -8.14
CA LEU A 153 6.90 -0.52 -8.82
C LEU A 153 7.94 0.60 -8.84
N GLY A 154 8.72 0.75 -7.78
CA GLY A 154 9.74 1.79 -7.66
C GLY A 154 11.12 1.39 -8.21
N GLY A 155 11.39 0.08 -8.31
CA GLY A 155 12.74 -0.44 -8.53
C GLY A 155 13.57 -0.54 -7.24
N GLY A 156 12.97 -0.35 -6.07
CA GLY A 156 13.63 -0.42 -4.77
C GLY A 156 14.49 0.80 -4.44
N PRO A 157 15.42 0.69 -3.49
CA PRO A 157 16.30 1.80 -3.10
C PRO A 157 17.19 2.24 -4.28
N GLY A 158 16.95 3.44 -4.80
CA GLY A 158 17.68 4.00 -5.94
C GLY A 158 17.09 3.66 -7.32
N GLY A 159 15.90 3.06 -7.38
CA GLY A 159 15.18 2.93 -8.64
C GLY A 159 14.68 4.27 -9.20
N THR A 160 14.30 4.28 -10.48
CA THR A 160 13.81 5.50 -11.16
C THR A 160 12.35 5.81 -10.86
N GLY A 161 11.58 4.83 -10.38
CA GLY A 161 10.14 5.00 -10.13
C GLY A 161 9.28 5.03 -11.39
N ASP A 162 9.81 4.68 -12.56
CA ASP A 162 9.11 4.81 -13.84
C ASP A 162 7.81 4.00 -13.87
N LEU A 163 7.82 2.76 -13.37
CA LEU A 163 6.62 1.92 -13.31
C LEU A 163 5.59 2.49 -12.33
N LEU A 164 6.05 3.10 -11.23
CA LEU A 164 5.19 3.79 -10.27
C LEU A 164 4.55 5.03 -10.91
N ALA A 165 5.31 5.82 -11.68
CA ALA A 165 4.79 6.96 -12.44
C ALA A 165 3.75 6.53 -13.48
N VAL A 166 4.01 5.45 -14.23
CA VAL A 166 3.04 4.85 -15.16
C VAL A 166 1.78 4.40 -14.42
N ALA A 167 1.92 3.72 -13.28
CA ALA A 167 0.79 3.28 -12.47
C ALA A 167 -0.07 4.47 -11.98
N VAL A 168 0.56 5.57 -11.56
CA VAL A 168 -0.13 6.81 -11.20
C VAL A 168 -0.90 7.38 -12.39
N ILE A 169 -0.28 7.47 -13.56
CA ILE A 169 -0.94 8.02 -14.77
C ILE A 169 -2.15 7.15 -15.15
N VAL A 170 -1.99 5.83 -15.20
CA VAL A 170 -3.06 4.89 -15.54
C VAL A 170 -4.21 5.00 -14.55
N LEU A 171 -3.92 5.04 -13.25
CA LEU A 171 -4.96 5.17 -12.23
C LEU A 171 -5.63 6.53 -12.25
N PHE A 172 -4.89 7.59 -12.49
CA PHE A 172 -5.45 8.94 -12.62
C PHE A 172 -6.43 9.01 -13.80
N LEU A 173 -6.05 8.49 -14.97
CA LEU A 173 -6.93 8.40 -16.13
C LEU A 173 -8.15 7.52 -15.84
N PHE A 174 -7.96 6.36 -15.22
CA PHE A 174 -9.05 5.47 -14.85
C PHE A 174 -10.06 6.17 -13.93
N VAL A 175 -9.58 6.79 -12.85
CA VAL A 175 -10.42 7.53 -11.90
C VAL A 175 -11.16 8.67 -12.58
N LEU A 176 -10.52 9.41 -13.50
CA LEU A 176 -11.14 10.52 -14.22
C LEU A 176 -12.24 10.05 -15.21
N ILE A 177 -12.11 8.86 -15.77
CA ILE A 177 -13.09 8.32 -16.73
C ILE A 177 -14.26 7.65 -16.01
N VAL A 178 -13.97 6.92 -14.93
CA VAL A 178 -14.96 6.08 -14.24
C VAL A 178 -15.81 6.87 -13.23
N ILE A 179 -15.32 8.02 -12.76
CA ILE A 179 -15.98 8.87 -11.77
C ILE A 179 -16.39 10.19 -12.41
#